data_AF-D7JET9-F1
#
_entry.id   AF-D7JET9-F1
#
_cell.length_a   1.000
_cell.length_b   1.000
_cell.length_c   1.000
_cell.angle_alpha   90.00
_cell.angle_beta   90.00
_cell.angle_gamma   90.00
#
_symmetry.space_group_name_H-M   'P 1'
#
loop_
_entity.id
_entity.type
_entity.pdbx_description
1 polymer ?
#
loop_
_entity_poly.entity_id
_entity_poly.type
_entity_poly.pdbx_seq_one_letter_code
_entity_poly.pdbx_strand_id
1 'polypeptide(L)'
;MDSERISSEAEVAARVAIRQKLGDTEHHRAPNPLFGKRKGLVILVNFKDVKFKSSTAKADFTALLNERGYSQNGATGSANDYFRASTFEKFDPEFVVYGPYDLPENMSYYGGNTSDPGTDKNPRQMVIDACNAADNDVDFSEFDTDNDGSVDMVFVYYAGLNEAETSQEDAVWPHKWALYGQSITKDGKRVNVYACTSELNYQGIMCGIGTFSHEFGHVLGLPDYYNTENPNAFTVGDWDIMTSGSYNNAGRTPPTWLAHERFYLGYLTPEILNGKTGDHTLEPIVTTNKAYIITTTGTHNLKGGDPDPKYYYMFENKQRVGWEEKGYSTGGAGRLGHGLLVTRVNFNKYLWEANKPNNTPSNLRFDVIEADGTQGSYLGDTYPGTSKKTVFVPQTSDKKPYPKVTIKNIAENGKNVTFRYDDATGISETITDSEANAGQLTVAVNNDMSVTVILKDINDANIAATAGVFVYSVDGHLVGKYKATPGATSVTIGDLQKGATYIVTLGGNGKNKFAKIVL
;
A
#
# COMPACT_ATOMS: atom_id res chain seq x y z
N MET A 1 -21.42 -2.02 -20.61
CA MET A 1 -21.16 -0.72 -21.24
C MET A 1 -19.67 -0.54 -21.15
N ASP A 2 -19.02 -0.61 -22.30
CA ASP A 2 -17.57 -0.65 -22.43
C ASP A 2 -16.95 0.59 -21.77
N SER A 3 -16.02 0.32 -20.84
CA SER A 3 -15.28 1.33 -20.11
C SER A 3 -14.27 1.98 -21.03
N GLU A 4 -14.53 3.21 -21.47
CA GLU A 4 -13.50 4.05 -22.07
C GLU A 4 -12.41 4.30 -21.02
N ARG A 5 -11.26 3.66 -21.26
CA ARG A 5 -10.02 3.73 -20.49
C ARG A 5 -9.55 5.19 -20.43
N ILE A 6 -9.13 5.66 -19.25
CA ILE A 6 -8.30 6.87 -19.12
C ILE A 6 -7.15 6.74 -20.11
N SER A 7 -6.92 7.76 -20.94
CA SER A 7 -5.78 7.77 -21.87
C SER A 7 -4.48 7.65 -21.08
N SER A 8 -3.54 6.85 -21.58
CA SER A 8 -2.22 6.59 -20.95
C SER A 8 -1.52 7.86 -20.45
N GLU A 9 -1.66 8.99 -21.15
CA GLU A 9 -1.06 10.28 -20.78
C GLU A 9 -1.55 10.86 -19.43
N ALA A 10 -2.83 10.70 -19.10
CA ALA A 10 -3.40 11.22 -17.85
C ALA A 10 -3.04 10.35 -16.64
N GLU A 11 -2.85 9.06 -16.87
CA GLU A 11 -2.33 8.13 -15.87
C GLU A 11 -0.85 8.40 -15.60
N VAL A 12 -0.04 8.60 -16.65
CA VAL A 12 1.37 8.98 -16.52
C VAL A 12 1.50 10.30 -15.77
N ALA A 13 0.66 11.30 -16.06
CA ALA A 13 0.65 12.56 -15.32
C ALA A 13 0.26 12.38 -13.84
N ALA A 14 -0.69 11.50 -13.52
CA ALA A 14 -1.05 11.17 -12.15
C ALA A 14 0.08 10.41 -11.43
N ARG A 15 0.77 9.47 -12.10
CA ARG A 15 1.93 8.75 -11.55
C ARG A 15 3.11 9.69 -11.30
N VAL A 16 3.44 10.57 -12.24
CA VAL A 16 4.47 11.60 -12.05
C VAL A 16 4.08 12.54 -10.90
N ALA A 17 2.82 12.98 -10.82
CA ALA A 17 2.35 13.81 -9.72
C ALA A 17 2.37 13.08 -8.37
N ILE A 18 2.08 11.77 -8.33
CA ILE A 18 2.15 10.95 -7.11
C ILE A 18 3.60 10.70 -6.70
N ARG A 19 4.49 10.30 -7.63
CA ARG A 19 5.94 10.15 -7.39
C ARG A 19 6.56 11.47 -6.92
N GLN A 20 6.19 12.60 -7.53
CA GLN A 20 6.61 13.93 -7.08
C GLN A 20 6.00 14.33 -5.73
N LYS A 21 4.74 13.97 -5.45
CA LYS A 21 4.08 14.19 -4.13
C LYS A 21 4.67 13.32 -3.02
N LEU A 22 5.18 12.13 -3.36
CA LEU A 22 5.76 11.15 -2.44
C LEU A 22 7.30 11.27 -2.32
N GLY A 23 7.94 12.14 -3.11
CA GLY A 23 9.33 12.57 -2.92
C GLY A 23 10.40 11.90 -3.80
N ASP A 24 10.14 11.75 -5.09
CA ASP A 24 10.95 11.04 -6.10
C ASP A 24 12.49 11.19 -6.05
N THR A 25 13.19 10.07 -6.32
CA THR A 25 14.39 9.91 -7.18
C THR A 25 14.48 8.42 -7.56
N GLU A 26 14.92 8.11 -8.78
CA GLU A 26 15.14 6.78 -9.41
C GLU A 26 15.78 5.68 -8.53
N HIS A 27 15.08 5.19 -7.52
CA HIS A 27 15.59 4.24 -6.56
C HIS A 27 14.59 3.12 -6.26
N HIS A 28 15.13 1.92 -6.03
CA HIS A 28 14.44 0.64 -6.05
C HIS A 28 13.31 0.43 -5.04
N ARG A 29 13.08 1.36 -4.09
CA ARG A 29 12.13 1.21 -2.97
C ARG A 29 11.42 2.53 -2.59
N ALA A 30 11.39 3.52 -3.48
CA ALA A 30 10.49 4.67 -3.33
C ALA A 30 9.03 4.25 -3.55
N PRO A 31 8.03 4.95 -2.98
CA PRO A 31 6.62 4.64 -3.24
C PRO A 31 6.34 4.63 -4.75
N ASN A 32 5.95 3.46 -5.27
CA ASN A 32 5.59 3.26 -6.66
C ASN A 32 4.21 2.62 -6.76
N PRO A 33 3.15 3.30 -6.28
CA PRO A 33 1.83 2.71 -6.25
C PRO A 33 1.29 2.50 -7.67
N LEU A 34 0.66 1.35 -7.86
CA LEU A 34 -0.04 0.98 -9.07
C LEU A 34 -1.54 1.07 -8.80
N PHE A 35 -2.29 1.70 -9.70
CA PHE A 35 -3.73 1.89 -9.55
C PHE A 35 -4.49 1.26 -10.71
N GLY A 36 -5.72 0.84 -10.47
CA GLY A 36 -6.59 0.22 -11.47
C GLY A 36 -6.04 -1.11 -11.97
N LYS A 37 -6.44 -1.45 -13.20
CA LYS A 37 -6.05 -2.72 -13.83
C LYS A 37 -4.64 -2.66 -14.40
N ARG A 38 -3.75 -3.51 -13.90
CA ARG A 38 -2.35 -3.58 -14.36
C ARG A 38 -1.91 -5.01 -14.62
N LYS A 39 -1.19 -5.22 -15.71
CA LYS A 39 -0.53 -6.49 -15.98
C LYS A 39 0.77 -6.58 -15.20
N GLY A 40 1.05 -7.74 -14.61
CA GLY A 40 2.35 -8.11 -14.06
C GLY A 40 2.83 -9.40 -14.71
N LEU A 41 4.09 -9.45 -15.14
CA LEU A 41 4.66 -10.64 -15.77
C LEU A 41 5.11 -11.65 -14.70
N VAL A 42 4.65 -12.89 -14.84
CA VAL A 42 5.09 -14.01 -14.02
C VAL A 42 5.65 -15.11 -14.91
N ILE A 43 6.89 -15.53 -14.65
CA ILE A 43 7.58 -16.60 -15.38
C ILE A 43 7.83 -17.77 -14.43
N LEU A 44 7.30 -18.94 -14.76
CA LEU A 44 7.61 -20.18 -14.06
C LEU A 44 8.89 -20.79 -14.65
N VAL A 45 9.81 -21.26 -13.80
CA VAL A 45 11.08 -21.84 -14.26
C VAL A 45 11.45 -23.13 -13.54
N ASN A 46 11.85 -24.12 -14.32
CA ASN A 46 12.54 -25.31 -13.85
C ASN A 46 14.03 -25.04 -13.81
N PHE A 47 14.72 -25.57 -12.80
CA PHE A 47 16.16 -25.77 -12.89
C PHE A 47 16.47 -27.00 -13.76
N LYS A 48 17.73 -27.19 -14.14
CA LYS A 48 18.13 -28.38 -14.90
C LYS A 48 17.84 -29.68 -14.13
N ASP A 49 18.08 -29.68 -12.83
CA ASP A 49 17.98 -30.81 -11.90
C ASP A 49 16.71 -30.84 -11.05
N VAL A 50 15.99 -29.72 -10.94
CA VAL A 50 14.75 -29.61 -10.16
C VAL A 50 13.61 -29.11 -11.04
N LYS A 51 12.51 -29.87 -11.09
CA LYS A 51 11.33 -29.58 -11.91
C LYS A 51 10.12 -29.29 -11.04
N PHE A 52 9.20 -28.48 -11.57
CA PHE A 52 7.91 -28.22 -10.95
C PHE A 52 7.19 -29.53 -10.63
N LYS A 53 6.61 -29.63 -9.43
CA LYS A 53 5.83 -30.84 -9.05
C LYS A 53 4.50 -30.93 -9.76
N SER A 54 3.87 -29.78 -10.04
CA SER A 54 2.58 -29.76 -10.74
C SER A 54 2.77 -29.95 -12.24
N SER A 55 2.06 -30.93 -12.82
CA SER A 55 1.98 -31.10 -14.27
C SER A 55 1.13 -30.03 -14.95
N THR A 56 0.35 -29.26 -14.19
CA THR A 56 -0.50 -28.14 -14.66
C THR A 56 -0.04 -26.79 -14.11
N ALA A 57 1.25 -26.67 -13.77
CA ALA A 57 1.82 -25.51 -13.07
C ALA A 57 1.34 -24.14 -13.62
N LYS A 58 1.33 -23.93 -14.94
CA LYS A 58 0.81 -22.67 -15.52
C LYS A 58 -0.62 -22.36 -15.08
N ALA A 59 -1.52 -23.34 -15.16
CA ALA A 59 -2.91 -23.16 -14.78
C ALA A 59 -3.06 -22.97 -13.26
N ASP A 60 -2.34 -23.77 -12.47
CA ASP A 60 -2.39 -23.72 -11.01
C ASP A 60 -1.92 -22.36 -10.47
N PHE A 61 -0.80 -21.83 -11.00
CA PHE A 61 -0.30 -20.52 -10.61
C PHE A 61 -1.13 -19.37 -11.20
N THR A 62 -1.72 -19.54 -12.39
CA THR A 62 -2.70 -18.56 -12.91
C THR A 62 -3.90 -18.43 -11.96
N ALA A 63 -4.41 -19.56 -11.45
CA ALA A 63 -5.51 -19.59 -10.50
C ALA A 63 -5.10 -18.99 -9.14
N LEU A 64 -3.97 -19.43 -8.58
CA LEU A 64 -3.41 -18.91 -7.32
C LEU A 64 -3.26 -17.39 -7.32
N LEU A 65 -2.89 -16.81 -8.47
CA LEU A 65 -2.62 -15.38 -8.58
C LEU A 65 -3.84 -14.55 -8.98
N ASN A 66 -4.80 -15.10 -9.74
CA ASN A 66 -5.88 -14.29 -10.35
C ASN A 66 -7.31 -14.77 -10.08
N GLU A 67 -7.53 -16.03 -9.69
CA GLU A 67 -8.89 -16.55 -9.55
C GLU A 67 -9.62 -15.86 -8.39
N ARG A 68 -10.74 -15.22 -8.70
CA ARG A 68 -11.58 -14.54 -7.72
C ARG A 68 -12.17 -15.54 -6.75
N GLY A 69 -11.92 -15.36 -5.46
CA GLY A 69 -12.38 -16.28 -4.42
C GLY A 69 -11.61 -17.60 -4.39
N TYR A 70 -10.37 -17.62 -4.90
CA TYR A 70 -9.52 -18.82 -4.91
C TYR A 70 -9.43 -19.45 -3.52
N SER A 71 -9.81 -20.73 -3.42
CA SER A 71 -9.92 -21.44 -2.14
C SER A 71 -9.17 -22.77 -2.09
N GLN A 72 -8.43 -23.11 -3.14
CA GLN A 72 -7.68 -24.38 -3.19
C GLN A 72 -6.61 -24.41 -2.11
N ASN A 73 -6.28 -25.61 -1.63
CA ASN A 73 -5.30 -25.84 -0.56
C ASN A 73 -5.58 -25.05 0.73
N GLY A 74 -6.80 -24.58 0.98
CA GLY A 74 -7.14 -23.78 2.16
C GLY A 74 -6.77 -22.29 2.05
N ALA A 75 -6.54 -21.79 0.84
CA ALA A 75 -6.35 -20.37 0.55
C ALA A 75 -7.58 -19.54 0.97
N THR A 76 -7.33 -18.28 1.34
CA THR A 76 -8.41 -17.31 1.60
C THR A 76 -8.85 -16.60 0.32
N GLY A 77 -7.94 -16.44 -0.63
CA GLY A 77 -8.17 -15.84 -1.94
C GLY A 77 -6.90 -15.92 -2.78
N SER A 78 -6.97 -15.36 -3.98
CA SER A 78 -5.81 -15.22 -4.86
C SER A 78 -4.96 -13.99 -4.48
N ALA A 79 -3.80 -13.84 -5.11
CA ALA A 79 -3.00 -12.62 -4.97
C ALA A 79 -3.79 -11.38 -5.44
N ASN A 80 -4.58 -11.48 -6.52
CA ASN A 80 -5.49 -10.42 -6.95
C ASN A 80 -6.50 -10.04 -5.84
N ASP A 81 -7.16 -11.03 -5.23
CA ASP A 81 -8.10 -10.78 -4.13
C ASP A 81 -7.41 -10.08 -2.95
N TYR A 82 -6.19 -10.50 -2.62
CA TYR A 82 -5.38 -9.89 -1.56
C TYR A 82 -5.10 -8.41 -1.84
N PHE A 83 -4.55 -8.07 -3.00
CA PHE A 83 -4.20 -6.69 -3.32
C PHE A 83 -5.43 -5.78 -3.38
N ARG A 84 -6.57 -6.29 -3.87
CA ARG A 84 -7.82 -5.53 -3.84
C ARG A 84 -8.31 -5.28 -2.42
N ALA A 85 -8.21 -6.26 -1.52
CA ALA A 85 -8.53 -6.07 -0.11
C ALA A 85 -7.57 -5.09 0.60
N SER A 86 -6.27 -5.18 0.31
CA SER A 86 -5.22 -4.30 0.88
C SER A 86 -5.28 -2.86 0.36
N THR A 87 -5.86 -2.63 -0.81
CA THR A 87 -5.93 -1.30 -1.43
C THR A 87 -7.33 -0.70 -1.45
N PHE A 88 -8.31 -1.42 -0.92
CA PHE A 88 -9.74 -1.06 -1.02
C PHE A 88 -10.16 -0.86 -2.47
N GLU A 89 -9.90 -1.88 -3.29
CA GLU A 89 -10.27 -1.97 -4.71
C GLU A 89 -9.57 -0.93 -5.62
N LYS A 90 -8.58 -0.18 -5.09
CA LYS A 90 -7.84 0.83 -5.86
C LYS A 90 -6.80 0.23 -6.80
N PHE A 91 -6.35 -1.00 -6.54
CA PHE A 91 -5.41 -1.74 -7.38
C PHE A 91 -5.97 -3.12 -7.72
N ASP A 92 -6.00 -3.46 -9.00
CA ASP A 92 -6.57 -4.71 -9.55
C ASP A 92 -5.55 -5.37 -10.49
N PRO A 93 -4.53 -6.08 -9.95
CA PRO A 93 -3.49 -6.68 -10.77
C PRO A 93 -3.98 -7.91 -11.54
N GLU A 94 -3.57 -8.02 -12.80
CA GLU A 94 -3.64 -9.23 -13.61
C GLU A 94 -2.23 -9.79 -13.77
N PHE A 95 -1.96 -10.93 -13.12
CA PHE A 95 -0.68 -11.61 -13.21
C PHE A 95 -0.69 -12.58 -14.38
N VAL A 96 0.02 -12.24 -15.47
CA VAL A 96 0.07 -13.05 -16.68
C VAL A 96 1.19 -14.07 -16.56
N VAL A 97 0.82 -15.36 -16.52
CA VAL A 97 1.74 -16.47 -16.21
C VAL A 97 2.24 -17.18 -17.47
N TYR A 98 3.55 -17.36 -17.58
CA TYR A 98 4.23 -18.11 -18.65
C TYR A 98 5.12 -19.23 -18.08
N GLY A 99 5.50 -20.20 -18.92
CA GLY A 99 6.28 -21.37 -18.51
C GLY A 99 5.44 -22.54 -17.97
N PRO A 100 6.05 -23.51 -17.26
CA PRO A 100 7.46 -23.53 -16.86
C PRO A 100 8.46 -23.64 -18.01
N TYR A 101 9.55 -22.88 -17.95
CA TYR A 101 10.68 -22.98 -18.87
C TYR A 101 11.87 -23.68 -18.21
N ASP A 102 12.67 -24.42 -18.97
CA ASP A 102 13.88 -25.07 -18.46
C ASP A 102 15.09 -24.13 -18.51
N LEU A 103 15.65 -23.81 -17.33
CA LEU A 103 16.91 -23.09 -17.22
C LEU A 103 18.11 -24.00 -17.53
N PRO A 104 19.22 -23.44 -18.04
CA PRO A 104 20.37 -24.24 -18.49
C PRO A 104 21.17 -24.87 -17.34
N GLU A 105 21.12 -24.31 -16.14
CA GLU A 105 21.95 -24.73 -15.00
C GLU A 105 21.16 -25.37 -13.86
N ASN A 106 21.88 -26.05 -12.97
CA ASN A 106 21.33 -26.65 -11.76
C ASN A 106 20.92 -25.57 -10.74
N MET A 107 20.01 -25.90 -9.83
CA MET A 107 19.54 -24.99 -8.78
C MET A 107 20.71 -24.38 -7.97
N SER A 108 21.72 -25.18 -7.63
CA SER A 108 22.90 -24.77 -6.86
C SER A 108 23.82 -23.77 -7.57
N TYR A 109 23.72 -23.63 -8.89
CA TYR A 109 24.40 -22.57 -9.63
C TYR A 109 23.77 -21.20 -9.34
N TYR A 110 22.44 -21.16 -9.24
CA TYR A 110 21.68 -19.94 -9.02
C TYR A 110 21.56 -19.58 -7.54
N GLY A 111 21.03 -20.50 -6.73
CA GLY A 111 20.70 -20.26 -5.31
C GLY A 111 21.81 -20.61 -4.33
N GLY A 112 22.77 -21.45 -4.73
CA GLY A 112 23.81 -21.94 -3.83
C GLY A 112 24.50 -20.83 -3.03
N ASN A 113 24.61 -21.01 -1.72
CA ASN A 113 25.24 -20.02 -0.84
C ASN A 113 26.70 -19.72 -1.21
N THR A 114 27.08 -18.45 -1.11
CA THR A 114 28.46 -17.98 -1.21
C THR A 114 29.16 -18.01 0.15
N SER A 115 30.45 -17.64 0.19
CA SER A 115 31.17 -17.47 1.46
C SER A 115 30.68 -16.29 2.29
N ASP A 116 29.99 -15.34 1.65
CA ASP A 116 29.38 -14.19 2.32
C ASP A 116 27.99 -14.61 2.83
N PRO A 117 27.74 -14.55 4.16
CA PRO A 117 26.49 -15.03 4.74
C PRO A 117 25.25 -14.35 4.13
N GLY A 118 24.22 -15.15 3.79
CA GLY A 118 22.94 -14.65 3.28
C GLY A 118 22.99 -14.13 1.83
N THR A 119 23.90 -14.65 1.01
CA THR A 119 24.04 -14.28 -0.40
C THR A 119 24.08 -15.50 -1.31
N ASP A 120 23.06 -15.61 -2.18
CA ASP A 120 22.97 -16.56 -3.29
C ASP A 120 24.03 -16.27 -4.37
N LYS A 121 24.54 -17.33 -5.02
CA LYS A 121 25.59 -17.24 -6.07
C LYS A 121 25.18 -16.40 -7.29
N ASN A 122 24.09 -16.74 -7.96
CA ASN A 122 23.72 -16.16 -9.26
C ASN A 122 22.20 -15.94 -9.46
N PRO A 123 21.45 -15.35 -8.51
CA PRO A 123 20.01 -15.16 -8.66
C PRO A 123 19.63 -14.22 -9.82
N ARG A 124 20.49 -13.25 -10.14
CA ARG A 124 20.30 -12.38 -11.32
C ARG A 124 20.38 -13.16 -12.64
N GLN A 125 21.27 -14.15 -12.72
CA GLN A 125 21.40 -14.98 -13.90
C GLN A 125 20.17 -15.85 -14.10
N MET A 126 19.54 -16.33 -13.02
CA MET A 126 18.26 -17.07 -13.08
C MET A 126 17.19 -16.25 -13.80
N VAL A 127 17.09 -14.96 -13.48
CA VAL A 127 16.10 -14.05 -14.09
C VAL A 127 16.42 -13.76 -15.55
N ILE A 128 17.70 -13.57 -15.88
CA ILE A 128 18.14 -13.37 -17.27
C ILE A 128 17.83 -14.60 -18.11
N ASP A 129 18.15 -15.79 -17.61
CA ASP A 129 17.87 -17.06 -18.28
C ASP A 129 16.36 -17.29 -18.44
N ALA A 130 15.56 -16.95 -17.40
CA ALA A 130 14.10 -17.01 -17.45
C ALA A 130 13.53 -16.12 -18.56
N CYS A 131 13.98 -14.86 -18.64
CA CYS A 131 13.53 -13.92 -19.68
C CYS A 131 13.96 -14.37 -21.07
N ASN A 132 15.17 -14.94 -21.21
CA ASN A 132 15.64 -15.47 -22.49
C ASN A 132 14.85 -16.70 -22.94
N ALA A 133 14.48 -17.58 -22.02
CA ALA A 133 13.68 -18.75 -22.34
C ALA A 133 12.24 -18.40 -22.72
N ALA A 134 11.68 -17.34 -22.13
CA ALA A 134 10.32 -16.87 -22.38
C ALA A 134 10.18 -15.95 -23.62
N ASP A 135 11.28 -15.50 -24.21
CA ASP A 135 11.35 -14.43 -25.22
C ASP A 135 10.47 -14.65 -26.46
N ASN A 136 10.32 -15.90 -26.90
CA ASN A 136 9.49 -16.21 -28.07
C ASN A 136 7.98 -16.23 -27.77
N ASP A 137 7.60 -16.33 -26.50
CA ASP A 137 6.21 -16.48 -26.07
C ASP A 137 5.65 -15.21 -25.41
N VAL A 138 6.53 -14.33 -24.91
CA VAL A 138 6.18 -13.15 -24.12
C VAL A 138 6.53 -11.90 -24.92
N ASP A 139 5.53 -11.06 -25.17
CA ASP A 139 5.75 -9.67 -25.56
C ASP A 139 5.98 -8.84 -24.30
N PHE A 140 7.25 -8.51 -24.02
CA PHE A 140 7.64 -7.76 -22.83
C PHE A 140 7.13 -6.32 -22.86
N SER A 141 6.76 -5.79 -24.03
CA SER A 141 6.23 -4.44 -24.15
C SER A 141 4.86 -4.26 -23.48
N GLU A 142 4.10 -5.35 -23.29
CA GLU A 142 2.81 -5.32 -22.59
C GLU A 142 2.92 -5.04 -21.08
N PHE A 143 4.13 -5.15 -20.52
CA PHE A 143 4.40 -5.06 -19.09
C PHE A 143 5.15 -3.79 -18.67
N ASP A 144 5.36 -2.86 -19.60
CA ASP A 144 5.70 -1.46 -19.32
C ASP A 144 4.40 -0.66 -19.22
N THR A 145 3.75 -0.67 -18.06
CA THR A 145 2.37 -0.15 -17.93
C THR A 145 2.31 1.35 -17.69
N ASP A 146 3.43 2.01 -17.36
CA ASP A 146 3.54 3.48 -17.38
C ASP A 146 4.25 4.06 -18.61
N ASN A 147 4.72 3.24 -19.54
CA ASN A 147 5.46 3.70 -20.71
C ASN A 147 6.74 4.48 -20.34
N ASP A 148 7.42 4.11 -19.26
CA ASP A 148 8.71 4.69 -18.88
C ASP A 148 9.91 4.06 -19.64
N GLY A 149 9.62 3.05 -20.48
CA GLY A 149 10.61 2.33 -21.27
C GLY A 149 11.18 1.10 -20.57
N SER A 150 10.74 0.80 -19.35
CA SER A 150 11.12 -0.38 -18.58
C SER A 150 9.90 -1.28 -18.34
N VAL A 151 10.13 -2.59 -18.31
CA VAL A 151 9.13 -3.52 -17.79
C VAL A 151 8.95 -3.24 -16.30
N ASP A 152 7.71 -3.00 -15.86
CA ASP A 152 7.37 -2.62 -14.49
C ASP A 152 8.01 -3.58 -13.47
N MET A 153 7.90 -4.89 -13.74
CA MET A 153 8.58 -5.95 -12.99
C MET A 153 8.47 -7.32 -13.69
N VAL A 154 9.48 -8.17 -13.52
CA VAL A 154 9.44 -9.62 -13.83
C VAL A 154 9.42 -10.43 -12.54
N PHE A 155 8.38 -11.24 -12.32
CA PHE A 155 8.30 -12.14 -11.17
C PHE A 155 8.65 -13.56 -11.60
N VAL A 156 9.59 -14.21 -10.93
CA VAL A 156 9.98 -15.59 -11.22
C VAL A 156 9.51 -16.53 -10.12
N TYR A 157 8.72 -17.54 -10.48
CA TYR A 157 8.50 -18.71 -9.63
C TYR A 157 9.44 -19.84 -10.05
N TYR A 158 10.29 -20.29 -9.15
CA TYR A 158 11.23 -21.38 -9.43
C TYR A 158 10.79 -22.73 -8.83
N ALA A 159 11.15 -23.81 -9.51
CA ALA A 159 10.90 -25.19 -9.10
C ALA A 159 11.54 -25.51 -7.71
N GLY A 160 10.86 -26.31 -6.88
CA GLY A 160 11.38 -26.76 -5.59
C GLY A 160 11.00 -25.89 -4.38
N LEU A 161 11.81 -26.00 -3.33
CA LEU A 161 11.68 -25.29 -2.05
C LEU A 161 12.48 -23.97 -2.09
N ASN A 162 12.24 -23.08 -1.14
CA ASN A 162 13.08 -21.89 -0.92
C ASN A 162 13.92 -22.00 0.37
N GLU A 163 15.02 -21.26 0.42
CA GLU A 163 15.94 -21.28 1.57
C GLU A 163 15.31 -20.66 2.83
N ALA A 164 14.55 -19.56 2.70
CA ALA A 164 13.95 -18.84 3.82
C ALA A 164 13.02 -19.74 4.69
N GLU A 165 12.37 -20.71 4.06
CA GLU A 165 11.44 -21.63 4.70
C GLU A 165 12.06 -22.98 5.12
N THR A 166 13.23 -23.36 4.57
CA THR A 166 13.76 -24.74 4.71
C THR A 166 15.25 -24.84 5.03
N SER A 167 15.98 -23.73 5.01
CA SER A 167 17.44 -23.69 5.18
C SER A 167 18.21 -24.56 4.18
N GLN A 168 17.62 -24.86 3.03
CA GLN A 168 18.29 -25.58 1.96
C GLN A 168 19.30 -24.65 1.26
N GLU A 169 20.59 -24.84 1.52
CA GLU A 169 21.67 -23.95 1.05
C GLU A 169 21.81 -23.82 -0.47
N ASP A 170 21.27 -24.77 -1.23
CA ASP A 170 21.26 -24.73 -2.70
C ASP A 170 20.04 -24.02 -3.28
N ALA A 171 18.98 -23.82 -2.48
CA ALA A 171 17.76 -23.17 -2.91
C ALA A 171 17.94 -21.66 -2.96
N VAL A 172 17.22 -20.99 -3.87
CA VAL A 172 17.21 -19.53 -3.94
C VAL A 172 16.45 -18.97 -2.74
N TRP A 173 16.96 -17.91 -2.12
CA TRP A 173 16.24 -17.13 -1.11
C TRP A 173 15.20 -16.23 -1.82
N PRO A 174 13.92 -16.19 -1.43
CA PRO A 174 12.93 -15.31 -2.07
C PRO A 174 13.29 -13.84 -1.87
N HIS A 175 13.36 -13.06 -2.95
CA HIS A 175 13.74 -11.65 -2.85
C HIS A 175 13.28 -10.82 -4.05
N LYS A 176 13.16 -9.51 -3.80
CA LYS A 176 13.08 -8.45 -4.80
C LYS A 176 14.44 -7.78 -4.96
N TRP A 177 14.92 -7.72 -6.21
CA TRP A 177 16.15 -6.99 -6.53
C TRP A 177 16.11 -6.36 -7.92
N ALA A 178 17.29 -6.17 -8.50
CA ALA A 178 17.54 -5.51 -9.75
C ALA A 178 18.79 -6.11 -10.42
N LEU A 179 18.79 -6.11 -11.74
CA LEU A 179 19.90 -6.58 -12.57
C LEU A 179 21.04 -5.55 -12.64
N TYR A 180 20.77 -4.26 -12.41
CA TYR A 180 21.73 -3.16 -12.52
C TYR A 180 22.44 -3.15 -13.88
N GLY A 181 23.78 -3.25 -13.89
CA GLY A 181 24.59 -3.31 -15.11
C GLY A 181 24.38 -4.58 -15.94
N GLN A 182 23.60 -5.54 -15.44
CA GLN A 182 23.19 -6.75 -16.15
C GLN A 182 21.77 -6.65 -16.71
N SER A 183 21.14 -5.47 -16.69
CA SER A 183 19.80 -5.29 -17.27
C SER A 183 19.80 -5.67 -18.75
N ILE A 184 18.77 -6.38 -19.17
CA ILE A 184 18.59 -6.82 -20.56
C ILE A 184 17.48 -6.01 -21.25
N THR A 185 17.40 -6.10 -22.57
CA THR A 185 16.33 -5.47 -23.36
C THR A 185 15.54 -6.53 -24.11
N LYS A 186 14.22 -6.53 -23.95
CA LYS A 186 13.27 -7.41 -24.63
C LYS A 186 12.15 -6.55 -25.21
N ASP A 187 11.78 -6.75 -26.47
CA ASP A 187 10.76 -5.96 -27.19
C ASP A 187 10.89 -4.44 -27.05
N GLY A 188 12.13 -3.96 -27.04
CA GLY A 188 12.44 -2.54 -26.88
C GLY A 188 12.25 -1.98 -25.47
N LYS A 189 11.93 -2.81 -24.48
CA LYS A 189 11.81 -2.44 -23.06
C LYS A 189 12.97 -2.95 -22.24
N ARG A 190 13.41 -2.14 -21.27
CA ARG A 190 14.45 -2.53 -20.32
C ARG A 190 13.86 -3.43 -19.23
N VAL A 191 14.46 -4.60 -19.02
CA VAL A 191 14.19 -5.45 -17.86
C VAL A 191 15.29 -5.22 -16.83
N ASN A 192 14.92 -4.69 -15.67
CA ASN A 192 15.86 -4.42 -14.59
C ASN A 192 15.35 -4.90 -13.23
N VAL A 193 14.11 -4.56 -12.87
CA VAL A 193 13.53 -4.92 -11.58
C VAL A 193 12.92 -6.32 -11.65
N TYR A 194 13.22 -7.15 -10.66
CA TYR A 194 12.64 -8.49 -10.56
C TYR A 194 12.33 -8.87 -9.11
N ALA A 195 11.46 -9.86 -8.95
CA ALA A 195 11.23 -10.57 -7.70
C ALA A 195 11.16 -12.07 -7.95
N CYS A 196 11.42 -12.89 -6.94
CA CYS A 196 11.30 -14.35 -7.08
C CYS A 196 10.85 -15.06 -5.80
N THR A 197 10.22 -16.22 -5.98
CA THR A 197 9.90 -17.15 -4.89
C THR A 197 9.73 -18.59 -5.42
N SER A 198 9.58 -19.57 -4.54
CA SER A 198 9.49 -20.99 -4.89
C SER A 198 8.07 -21.46 -5.18
N GLU A 199 7.93 -22.57 -5.92
CA GLU A 199 6.64 -23.23 -6.12
C GLU A 199 6.11 -23.94 -4.86
N LEU A 200 7.00 -24.38 -3.96
CA LEU A 200 6.64 -25.13 -2.76
C LEU A 200 6.94 -24.33 -1.49
N ASN A 201 6.09 -24.49 -0.47
CA ASN A 201 6.35 -24.01 0.90
C ASN A 201 7.19 -25.03 1.70
N TYR A 202 7.48 -24.73 2.97
CA TYR A 202 8.25 -25.60 3.88
C TYR A 202 7.70 -27.04 4.03
N GLN A 203 6.42 -27.28 3.73
CA GLN A 203 5.78 -28.60 3.81
C GLN A 203 5.93 -29.41 2.51
N GLY A 204 6.58 -28.86 1.48
CA GLY A 204 6.78 -29.52 0.19
C GLY A 204 5.52 -29.61 -0.67
N ILE A 205 4.51 -28.79 -0.37
CA ILE A 205 3.26 -28.61 -1.14
C ILE A 205 3.26 -27.21 -1.77
N MET A 206 2.38 -27.00 -2.76
CA MET A 206 2.30 -25.71 -3.46
C MET A 206 2.18 -24.54 -2.49
N CYS A 207 2.98 -23.50 -2.72
CA CYS A 207 3.02 -22.32 -1.87
C CYS A 207 1.67 -21.59 -1.81
N GLY A 208 1.48 -20.81 -0.75
CA GLY A 208 0.42 -19.81 -0.71
C GLY A 208 0.85 -18.50 -1.41
N ILE A 209 0.01 -17.48 -1.29
CA ILE A 209 0.25 -16.15 -1.88
C ILE A 209 1.16 -15.26 -1.02
N GLY A 210 1.47 -15.66 0.21
CA GLY A 210 2.14 -14.86 1.23
C GLY A 210 3.50 -14.31 0.80
N THR A 211 4.44 -15.18 0.49
CA THR A 211 5.79 -14.79 0.03
C THR A 211 5.73 -14.00 -1.28
N PHE A 212 4.88 -14.42 -2.23
CA PHE A 212 4.67 -13.65 -3.46
C PHE A 212 4.19 -12.23 -3.19
N SER A 213 3.21 -12.08 -2.31
CA SER A 213 2.60 -10.79 -2.01
C SER A 213 3.53 -9.88 -1.18
N HIS A 214 4.39 -10.47 -0.34
CA HIS A 214 5.48 -9.78 0.35
C HIS A 214 6.48 -9.18 -0.66
N GLU A 215 7.01 -10.00 -1.57
CA GLU A 215 7.97 -9.53 -2.58
C GLU A 215 7.35 -8.53 -3.54
N PHE A 216 6.08 -8.73 -3.92
CA PHE A 216 5.36 -7.76 -4.73
C PHE A 216 5.08 -6.46 -3.95
N GLY A 217 4.96 -6.50 -2.62
CA GLY A 217 4.95 -5.31 -1.77
C GLY A 217 6.20 -4.44 -1.96
N HIS A 218 7.38 -5.05 -2.06
CA HIS A 218 8.62 -4.33 -2.39
C HIS A 218 8.62 -3.72 -3.79
N VAL A 219 7.94 -4.34 -4.75
CA VAL A 219 7.78 -3.79 -6.11
C VAL A 219 6.97 -2.49 -6.08
N LEU A 220 5.99 -2.41 -5.18
CA LEU A 220 5.19 -1.21 -4.96
C LEU A 220 5.89 -0.16 -4.08
N GLY A 221 7.04 -0.51 -3.49
CA GLY A 221 7.90 0.42 -2.75
C GLY A 221 7.89 0.26 -1.23
N LEU A 222 7.27 -0.78 -0.68
CA LEU A 222 7.32 -1.04 0.76
C LEU A 222 8.70 -1.56 1.19
N PRO A 223 9.26 -1.10 2.32
CA PRO A 223 10.40 -1.78 2.94
C PRO A 223 9.93 -2.97 3.79
N ASP A 224 10.87 -3.81 4.17
CA ASP A 224 10.74 -4.75 5.26
C ASP A 224 10.58 -4.00 6.56
N TYR A 225 9.54 -4.36 7.32
CA TYR A 225 9.36 -3.85 8.66
C TYR A 225 9.89 -4.80 9.73
N TYR A 226 10.51 -5.92 9.34
CA TYR A 226 11.28 -6.74 10.26
C TYR A 226 12.71 -6.20 10.38
N ASN A 227 13.51 -6.77 11.27
CA ASN A 227 14.92 -6.43 11.37
C ASN A 227 15.72 -7.25 10.36
N THR A 228 16.20 -6.60 9.31
CA THR A 228 16.91 -7.24 8.19
C THR A 228 18.35 -7.64 8.53
N GLU A 229 18.86 -7.27 9.71
CA GLU A 229 20.20 -7.61 10.21
C GLU A 229 20.16 -8.64 11.36
N ASN A 230 19.02 -8.78 12.05
CA ASN A 230 18.80 -9.74 13.12
C ASN A 230 17.37 -10.31 13.04
N PRO A 231 17.18 -11.47 12.37
CA PRO A 231 15.85 -12.04 12.16
C PRO A 231 15.14 -12.47 13.46
N ASN A 232 15.86 -12.55 14.59
CA ASN A 232 15.29 -12.88 15.90
C ASN A 232 14.82 -11.66 16.68
N ALA A 233 15.05 -10.44 16.19
CA ALA A 233 14.60 -9.23 16.86
C ALA A 233 13.09 -9.04 16.69
N PHE A 234 12.41 -8.68 17.79
CA PHE A 234 10.99 -8.37 17.77
C PHE A 234 10.70 -7.13 16.89
N THR A 235 9.62 -7.22 16.11
CA THR A 235 9.04 -6.17 15.26
C THR A 235 7.53 -6.39 15.13
N VAL A 236 6.86 -5.73 14.17
CA VAL A 236 5.39 -5.78 13.96
C VAL A 236 4.83 -7.21 13.80
N GLY A 237 5.62 -8.14 13.26
CA GLY A 237 5.32 -9.57 13.33
C GLY A 237 4.11 -10.03 12.52
N ASP A 238 3.20 -10.80 13.11
CA ASP A 238 2.08 -11.42 12.36
C ASP A 238 1.02 -10.41 11.87
N TRP A 239 1.11 -9.14 12.31
CA TRP A 239 0.21 -8.06 11.90
C TRP A 239 0.46 -7.52 10.50
N ASP A 240 1.67 -7.69 9.96
CA ASP A 240 2.10 -7.03 8.74
C ASP A 240 2.72 -8.04 7.76
N ILE A 241 2.44 -7.87 6.47
CA ILE A 241 2.94 -8.78 5.44
C ILE A 241 4.44 -8.58 5.19
N MET A 242 4.97 -7.38 5.43
CA MET A 242 6.39 -7.04 5.32
C MET A 242 7.18 -7.48 6.56
N THR A 243 6.61 -8.40 7.36
CA THR A 243 7.19 -9.11 8.51
C THR A 243 6.80 -10.59 8.46
N SER A 244 6.61 -11.26 9.61
CA SER A 244 6.22 -12.68 9.65
C SER A 244 4.78 -12.95 9.20
N GLY A 245 3.95 -11.91 9.05
CA GLY A 245 2.56 -12.05 8.60
C GLY A 245 2.43 -12.66 7.20
N SER A 246 3.46 -12.57 6.35
CA SER A 246 3.51 -13.29 5.06
C SER A 246 3.37 -14.81 5.23
N TYR A 247 3.77 -15.38 6.38
CA TYR A 247 3.69 -16.82 6.66
C TYR A 247 2.37 -17.24 7.31
N ASN A 248 1.47 -16.31 7.62
CA ASN A 248 0.18 -16.60 8.26
C ASN A 248 -0.59 -17.68 7.49
N ASN A 249 -1.14 -18.66 8.23
CA ASN A 249 -1.81 -19.83 7.67
C ASN A 249 -0.95 -20.60 6.64
N ALA A 250 0.36 -20.74 6.92
CA ALA A 250 1.36 -21.32 6.02
C ALA A 250 1.40 -20.64 4.64
N GLY A 251 1.42 -19.31 4.66
CA GLY A 251 1.48 -18.45 3.46
C GLY A 251 0.15 -18.27 2.73
N ARG A 252 -0.95 -18.85 3.22
CA ARG A 252 -2.24 -18.86 2.51
C ARG A 252 -3.13 -17.66 2.84
N THR A 253 -2.83 -16.98 3.94
CA THR A 253 -3.59 -15.79 4.32
C THR A 253 -2.72 -14.74 5.00
N PRO A 254 -1.94 -13.97 4.23
CA PRO A 254 -1.26 -12.81 4.79
C PRO A 254 -2.26 -11.77 5.33
N PRO A 255 -1.88 -10.96 6.33
CA PRO A 255 -2.70 -9.84 6.79
C PRO A 255 -2.78 -8.77 5.69
N THR A 256 -3.90 -8.06 5.59
CA THR A 256 -3.97 -6.90 4.68
C THR A 256 -3.05 -5.80 5.19
N TRP A 257 -2.57 -4.94 4.29
CA TRP A 257 -1.78 -3.78 4.67
C TRP A 257 -2.41 -2.94 5.78
N LEU A 258 -1.57 -2.56 6.73
CA LEU A 258 -1.87 -1.67 7.82
C LEU A 258 -2.07 -0.23 7.31
N ALA A 259 -2.71 0.61 8.11
CA ALA A 259 -3.04 1.98 7.70
C ALA A 259 -1.80 2.79 7.25
N HIS A 260 -0.63 2.52 7.85
CA HIS A 260 0.63 3.16 7.48
C HIS A 260 1.03 2.87 6.03
N GLU A 261 1.02 1.60 5.62
CA GLU A 261 1.41 1.19 4.27
C GLU A 261 0.43 1.74 3.23
N ARG A 262 -0.87 1.64 3.51
CA ARG A 262 -1.91 2.23 2.66
C ARG A 262 -1.71 3.73 2.49
N PHE A 263 -1.33 4.43 3.56
CA PHE A 263 -1.04 5.87 3.53
C PHE A 263 0.26 6.20 2.78
N TYR A 264 1.32 5.45 3.06
CA TYR A 264 2.64 5.59 2.44
C TYR A 264 2.57 5.41 0.91
N LEU A 265 1.78 4.45 0.45
CA LEU A 265 1.53 4.18 -0.97
C LEU A 265 0.37 5.00 -1.57
N GLY A 266 -0.29 5.87 -0.81
CA GLY A 266 -1.38 6.72 -1.32
C GLY A 266 -2.71 6.01 -1.59
N TYR A 267 -2.89 4.77 -1.15
CA TYR A 267 -4.19 4.07 -1.17
C TYR A 267 -5.15 4.57 -0.07
N LEU A 268 -4.65 5.31 0.91
CA LEU A 268 -5.41 5.87 2.02
C LEU A 268 -4.98 7.32 2.28
N THR A 269 -5.94 8.19 2.59
CA THR A 269 -5.68 9.49 3.22
C THR A 269 -6.29 9.45 4.62
N PRO A 270 -5.48 9.38 5.69
CA PRO A 270 -6.01 9.31 7.05
C PRO A 270 -6.58 10.67 7.48
N GLU A 271 -7.53 10.63 8.40
CA GLU A 271 -8.11 11.83 8.98
C GLU A 271 -7.30 12.29 10.20
N ILE A 272 -6.91 13.57 10.25
CA ILE A 272 -6.25 14.16 11.42
C ILE A 272 -7.29 14.31 12.53
N LEU A 273 -7.02 13.71 13.69
CA LEU A 273 -7.88 13.83 14.88
C LEU A 273 -7.60 15.08 15.72
N ASN A 274 -6.39 15.62 15.69
CA ASN A 274 -6.05 16.84 16.43
C ASN A 274 -7.04 17.97 16.13
N GLY A 275 -7.57 18.61 17.18
CA GLY A 275 -8.65 19.60 17.08
C GLY A 275 -10.08 19.04 16.99
N LYS A 276 -10.29 17.73 16.81
CA LYS A 276 -11.61 17.09 16.70
C LYS A 276 -12.02 16.39 17.99
N THR A 277 -12.10 17.14 19.09
CA THR A 277 -12.50 16.59 20.40
C THR A 277 -13.93 16.03 20.34
N GLY A 278 -14.15 14.88 20.95
CA GLY A 278 -15.49 14.26 21.02
C GLY A 278 -15.46 12.76 20.81
N ASP A 279 -16.65 12.21 20.61
CA ASP A 279 -16.83 10.79 20.37
C ASP A 279 -16.68 10.49 18.87
N HIS A 280 -15.94 9.45 18.54
CA HIS A 280 -15.62 9.02 17.19
C HIS A 280 -16.02 7.56 17.00
N THR A 281 -16.40 7.24 15.77
CA THR A 281 -16.62 5.86 15.31
C THR A 281 -15.62 5.56 14.20
N LEU A 282 -15.08 4.35 14.23
CA LEU A 282 -14.15 3.81 13.25
C LEU A 282 -14.62 2.41 12.83
N GLU A 283 -15.09 2.30 11.60
CA GLU A 283 -15.46 1.04 10.97
C GLU A 283 -14.22 0.21 10.62
N PRO A 284 -14.36 -1.11 10.40
CA PRO A 284 -13.22 -1.94 10.00
C PRO A 284 -12.51 -1.40 8.77
N ILE A 285 -11.18 -1.34 8.79
CA ILE A 285 -10.41 -0.70 7.71
C ILE A 285 -10.69 -1.34 6.34
N VAL A 286 -10.94 -2.65 6.29
CA VAL A 286 -11.28 -3.37 5.05
C VAL A 286 -12.67 -3.05 4.50
N THR A 287 -13.51 -2.34 5.25
CA THR A 287 -14.90 -1.99 4.84
C THR A 287 -15.08 -0.53 4.45
N THR A 288 -14.27 0.37 5.00
CA THR A 288 -14.38 1.82 4.73
C THR A 288 -13.09 2.47 4.29
N ASN A 289 -11.95 1.78 4.43
CA ASN A 289 -10.62 2.34 4.21
C ASN A 289 -10.44 3.65 4.98
N LYS A 290 -10.91 3.68 6.23
CA LYS A 290 -10.79 4.83 7.14
C LYS A 290 -9.76 4.52 8.21
N ALA A 291 -8.91 5.51 8.49
CA ALA A 291 -7.99 5.52 9.61
C ALA A 291 -7.83 6.95 10.12
N TYR A 292 -7.39 7.08 11.37
CA TYR A 292 -7.02 8.37 11.93
C TYR A 292 -5.51 8.49 12.12
N ILE A 293 -5.02 9.73 12.11
CA ILE A 293 -3.66 10.09 12.50
C ILE A 293 -3.68 11.10 13.64
N ILE A 294 -2.77 10.93 14.60
CA ILE A 294 -2.48 11.94 15.62
C ILE A 294 -1.00 12.25 15.67
N THR A 295 -0.69 13.48 16.03
CA THR A 295 0.68 13.92 16.29
C THR A 295 0.76 14.61 17.65
N THR A 296 1.97 14.67 18.21
CA THR A 296 2.22 15.44 19.43
C THR A 296 2.38 16.94 19.16
N THR A 297 2.55 17.34 17.90
CA THR A 297 2.60 18.75 17.46
C THR A 297 1.20 19.31 17.15
N GLY A 298 0.23 18.44 16.90
CA GLY A 298 -1.14 18.80 16.55
C GLY A 298 -1.40 19.06 15.07
N THR A 299 -0.38 19.01 14.23
CA THR A 299 -0.47 19.16 12.77
C THR A 299 0.17 17.98 12.07
N HIS A 300 -0.26 17.69 10.84
CA HIS A 300 0.38 16.73 9.92
C HIS A 300 0.16 17.15 8.46
N ASN A 301 1.14 16.98 7.59
CA ASN A 301 1.08 17.39 6.18
C ASN A 301 0.38 16.39 5.24
N LEU A 302 -0.01 15.22 5.76
CA LEU A 302 -0.65 14.11 5.04
C LEU A 302 0.13 13.64 3.80
N LYS A 303 1.46 13.71 3.83
CA LYS A 303 2.34 13.13 2.80
C LYS A 303 2.98 11.85 3.29
N GLY A 304 2.53 10.70 2.81
CA GLY A 304 3.00 9.39 3.28
C GLY A 304 4.50 9.15 3.08
N GLY A 305 5.05 9.55 1.91
CA GLY A 305 6.46 9.38 1.57
C GLY A 305 7.40 10.46 2.14
N ASP A 306 6.85 11.56 2.66
CA ASP A 306 7.60 12.64 3.32
C ASP A 306 6.77 13.32 4.42
N PRO A 307 6.43 12.58 5.49
CA PRO A 307 5.52 13.06 6.52
C PRO A 307 6.20 14.11 7.39
N ASP A 308 5.45 15.17 7.68
CA ASP A 308 5.82 16.20 8.65
C ASP A 308 4.65 16.44 9.61
N PRO A 309 4.83 16.18 10.92
CA PRO A 309 6.01 15.61 11.55
C PRO A 309 6.23 14.14 11.19
N LYS A 310 7.48 13.68 11.28
CA LYS A 310 7.87 12.28 11.03
C LYS A 310 7.42 11.29 12.09
N TYR A 311 7.08 11.80 13.29
CA TYR A 311 6.64 10.99 14.42
C TYR A 311 5.15 11.17 14.65
N TYR A 312 4.38 10.08 14.51
CA TYR A 312 2.93 10.10 14.61
C TYR A 312 2.39 8.72 14.99
N TYR A 313 1.12 8.68 15.38
CA TYR A 313 0.38 7.43 15.57
C TYR A 313 -0.76 7.34 14.57
N MET A 314 -1.06 6.13 14.13
CA MET A 314 -2.25 5.84 13.33
C MET A 314 -3.18 4.89 14.08
N PHE A 315 -4.47 5.06 13.82
CA PHE A 315 -5.55 4.25 14.39
C PHE A 315 -6.34 3.60 13.30
N GLU A 316 -6.46 2.28 13.38
CA GLU A 316 -7.30 1.48 12.49
C GLU A 316 -8.11 0.47 13.29
N ASN A 317 -9.29 0.10 12.77
CA ASN A 317 -10.11 -0.93 13.37
C ASN A 317 -9.89 -2.25 12.62
N LYS A 318 -9.32 -3.23 13.33
CA LYS A 318 -9.09 -4.59 12.85
C LYS A 318 -10.21 -5.49 13.34
N GLN A 319 -10.87 -6.19 12.43
CA GLN A 319 -12.00 -7.06 12.76
C GLN A 319 -12.00 -8.30 11.90
N ARG A 320 -12.61 -9.36 12.43
CA ARG A 320 -12.89 -10.57 11.65
C ARG A 320 -14.03 -10.33 10.68
N VAL A 321 -13.73 -9.69 9.55
CA VAL A 321 -14.64 -9.40 8.43
C VAL A 321 -13.84 -9.34 7.12
N GLY A 322 -14.49 -9.65 6.00
CA GLY A 322 -13.84 -9.61 4.68
C GLY A 322 -12.63 -10.53 4.60
N TRP A 323 -11.51 -10.02 4.08
CA TRP A 323 -10.23 -10.76 4.03
C TRP A 323 -9.76 -11.25 5.39
N GLU A 324 -10.17 -10.60 6.48
CA GLU A 324 -9.74 -10.90 7.85
C GLU A 324 -10.69 -11.84 8.60
N GLU A 325 -11.76 -12.32 7.95
CA GLU A 325 -12.85 -13.05 8.58
C GLU A 325 -12.41 -14.30 9.34
N LYS A 326 -11.49 -15.10 8.80
CA LYS A 326 -11.10 -16.37 9.42
C LYS A 326 -10.19 -16.17 10.64
N GLY A 327 -9.54 -15.01 10.78
CA GLY A 327 -8.56 -14.70 11.83
C GLY A 327 -7.30 -15.58 11.73
N TYR A 328 -6.11 -14.98 11.79
CA TYR A 328 -4.87 -15.69 11.42
C TYR A 328 -3.82 -15.64 12.51
N SER A 329 -2.97 -16.65 12.56
CA SER A 329 -1.58 -16.63 13.07
C SER A 329 -0.91 -17.93 12.66
N THR A 330 0.42 -17.92 12.60
CA THR A 330 1.23 -19.13 12.53
C THR A 330 1.16 -19.92 13.85
N GLY A 331 1.59 -21.19 13.86
CA GLY A 331 1.36 -22.15 14.95
C GLY A 331 2.04 -21.91 16.30
N GLY A 332 2.08 -20.66 16.80
CA GLY A 332 2.77 -20.30 18.05
C GLY A 332 2.04 -19.32 18.98
N ALA A 333 1.25 -18.36 18.50
CA ALA A 333 0.87 -17.19 19.31
C ALA A 333 -0.62 -16.80 19.27
N GLY A 334 -1.53 -17.71 18.93
CA GLY A 334 -2.95 -17.40 18.96
C GLY A 334 -3.36 -16.38 17.88
N ARG A 335 -4.67 -16.28 17.64
CA ARG A 335 -5.22 -15.44 16.56
C ARG A 335 -4.84 -13.98 16.80
N LEU A 336 -4.51 -13.24 15.74
CA LEU A 336 -4.46 -11.78 15.77
C LEU A 336 -5.67 -11.21 16.53
N GLY A 337 -5.43 -10.15 17.30
CA GLY A 337 -6.45 -9.43 18.05
C GLY A 337 -7.56 -8.83 17.18
N HIS A 338 -8.55 -8.21 17.82
CA HIS A 338 -9.60 -7.44 17.15
C HIS A 338 -9.92 -6.20 17.97
N GLY A 339 -10.36 -5.13 17.31
CA GLY A 339 -10.59 -3.82 17.91
C GLY A 339 -9.65 -2.77 17.31
N LEU A 340 -9.38 -1.72 18.08
CA LEU A 340 -8.50 -0.63 17.69
C LEU A 340 -7.04 -1.12 17.72
N LEU A 341 -6.40 -1.18 16.56
CA LEU A 341 -4.96 -1.32 16.46
C LEU A 341 -4.35 0.08 16.41
N VAL A 342 -3.31 0.28 17.21
CA VAL A 342 -2.55 1.53 17.26
C VAL A 342 -1.16 1.24 16.72
N THR A 343 -0.77 1.94 15.65
CA THR A 343 0.61 1.88 15.14
C THR A 343 1.32 3.20 15.40
N ARG A 344 2.62 3.12 15.68
CA ARG A 344 3.52 4.27 15.80
C ARG A 344 4.46 4.29 14.61
N VAL A 345 4.61 5.46 14.01
CA VAL A 345 5.59 5.71 12.94
C VAL A 345 6.58 6.77 13.40
N ASN A 346 7.87 6.52 13.16
CA ASN A 346 8.99 7.46 13.29
C ASN A 346 9.79 7.44 11.98
N PHE A 347 9.17 8.04 10.97
CA PHE A 347 9.59 7.94 9.57
C PHE A 347 11.01 8.44 9.34
N ASN A 348 11.77 7.70 8.54
CA ASN A 348 13.07 8.12 8.07
C ASN A 348 13.24 7.66 6.63
N LYS A 349 13.18 8.61 5.68
CA LYS A 349 13.27 8.35 4.25
C LYS A 349 14.45 7.46 3.88
N TYR A 350 15.65 7.78 4.36
CA TYR A 350 16.86 7.01 4.08
C TYR A 350 16.76 5.55 4.57
N LEU A 351 16.21 5.32 5.77
CA LEU A 351 16.09 3.96 6.30
C LEU A 351 14.97 3.15 5.65
N TRP A 352 13.89 3.80 5.20
CA TRP A 352 12.88 3.15 4.36
C TRP A 352 13.48 2.74 3.02
N GLU A 353 14.17 3.66 2.35
CA GLU A 353 14.82 3.40 1.06
C GLU A 353 15.92 2.32 1.16
N ALA A 354 16.67 2.30 2.26
CA ALA A 354 17.73 1.33 2.52
C ALA A 354 17.21 -0.04 3.01
N ASN A 355 15.89 -0.21 3.19
CA ASN A 355 15.28 -1.42 3.73
C ASN A 355 15.68 -1.77 5.17
N LYS A 356 15.73 -0.74 6.03
CA LYS A 356 16.20 -0.85 7.42
C LYS A 356 15.36 -0.04 8.43
N PRO A 357 14.04 0.12 8.27
CA PRO A 357 13.25 0.94 9.19
C PRO A 357 13.37 0.45 10.64
N ASN A 358 13.44 -0.87 10.86
CA ASN A 358 13.40 -1.50 12.17
C ASN A 358 14.70 -2.20 12.60
N ASN A 359 15.83 -1.89 11.96
CA ASN A 359 17.13 -2.51 12.32
C ASN A 359 17.70 -2.07 13.67
N THR A 360 17.09 -1.08 14.34
CA THR A 360 17.46 -0.65 15.70
C THR A 360 16.40 -1.12 16.70
N PRO A 361 16.60 -2.26 17.41
CA PRO A 361 15.58 -2.83 18.28
C PRO A 361 15.12 -1.90 19.42
N SER A 362 15.98 -1.00 19.89
CA SER A 362 15.62 -0.01 20.91
C SER A 362 14.74 1.13 20.39
N ASN A 363 14.58 1.25 19.06
CA ASN A 363 13.83 2.28 18.37
C ASN A 363 13.20 1.72 17.08
N LEU A 364 12.18 0.86 17.24
CA LEU A 364 11.32 0.44 16.14
C LEU A 364 10.65 1.68 15.53
N ARG A 365 10.91 1.94 14.26
CA ARG A 365 10.37 3.10 13.56
C ARG A 365 8.98 2.87 13.02
N PHE A 366 8.63 1.63 12.74
CA PHE A 366 7.24 1.23 12.52
C PHE A 366 6.91 0.13 13.52
N ASP A 367 5.90 0.36 14.36
CA ASP A 367 5.66 -0.45 15.54
C ASP A 367 4.17 -0.52 15.85
N VAL A 368 3.70 -1.67 16.35
CA VAL A 368 2.39 -1.80 16.97
C VAL A 368 2.54 -1.40 18.43
N ILE A 369 1.59 -0.66 18.98
CA ILE A 369 1.55 -0.37 20.41
C ILE A 369 0.63 -1.38 21.08
N GLU A 370 1.22 -2.37 21.71
CA GLU A 370 0.50 -3.50 22.29
C GLU A 370 -0.31 -3.05 23.51
N ALA A 371 -1.63 -3.21 23.46
CA ALA A 371 -2.52 -2.81 24.55
C ALA A 371 -2.21 -3.53 25.87
N ASP A 372 -1.80 -4.79 25.81
CA ASP A 372 -1.40 -5.59 26.96
C ASP A 372 0.05 -5.34 27.41
N GLY A 373 0.84 -4.57 26.64
CA GLY A 373 2.25 -4.30 26.89
C GLY A 373 3.18 -5.50 26.69
N THR A 374 2.73 -6.55 26.01
CA THR A 374 3.48 -7.80 25.80
C THR A 374 3.79 -8.00 24.31
N GLN A 375 5.04 -7.73 23.94
CA GLN A 375 5.54 -7.97 22.59
C GLN A 375 5.31 -9.42 22.15
N GLY A 376 4.74 -9.60 20.96
CA GLY A 376 4.52 -10.90 20.32
C GLY A 376 3.32 -11.69 20.86
N SER A 377 2.47 -11.10 21.71
CA SER A 377 1.24 -11.76 22.18
C SER A 377 0.13 -11.75 21.11
N TYR A 378 0.12 -10.75 20.21
CA TYR A 378 -0.77 -10.48 19.08
C TYR A 378 -2.28 -10.40 19.39
N LEU A 379 -2.81 -11.37 20.14
CA LEU A 379 -4.19 -11.44 20.62
C LEU A 379 -4.53 -10.24 21.53
N GLY A 380 -3.55 -9.80 22.31
CA GLY A 380 -3.67 -8.73 23.31
C GLY A 380 -3.32 -7.32 22.80
N ASP A 381 -2.91 -7.18 21.54
CA ASP A 381 -2.34 -5.93 21.03
C ASP A 381 -3.38 -4.81 20.84
N THR A 382 -4.64 -5.18 20.62
CA THR A 382 -5.73 -4.25 20.28
C THR A 382 -6.51 -3.72 21.48
N TYR A 383 -7.12 -2.53 21.33
CA TYR A 383 -7.94 -1.84 22.33
C TYR A 383 -9.45 -1.82 21.94
N PRO A 384 -10.40 -2.09 22.87
CA PRO A 384 -10.18 -2.89 24.06
C PRO A 384 -9.80 -4.32 23.70
N GLY A 385 -10.28 -4.86 22.57
CA GLY A 385 -10.01 -6.22 22.12
C GLY A 385 -10.09 -7.24 23.26
N THR A 386 -9.14 -8.18 23.28
CA THR A 386 -9.05 -9.14 24.37
C THR A 386 -8.38 -8.59 25.63
N SER A 387 -7.58 -7.53 25.50
CA SER A 387 -6.86 -6.87 26.60
C SER A 387 -7.79 -6.10 27.56
N LYS A 388 -9.00 -5.76 27.07
CA LYS A 388 -10.00 -4.91 27.73
C LYS A 388 -9.50 -3.51 28.10
N LYS A 389 -8.41 -3.05 27.48
CA LYS A 389 -7.85 -1.72 27.73
C LYS A 389 -8.63 -0.67 26.97
N THR A 390 -9.29 0.23 27.69
CA THR A 390 -10.20 1.22 27.09
C THR A 390 -9.57 2.62 26.98
N VAL A 391 -8.28 2.75 27.27
CA VAL A 391 -7.55 4.02 27.26
C VAL A 391 -6.19 3.84 26.59
N PHE A 392 -5.86 4.76 25.70
CA PHE A 392 -4.54 4.93 25.12
C PHE A 392 -4.08 6.38 25.31
N VAL A 393 -2.84 6.54 25.76
CA VAL A 393 -2.17 7.84 25.90
C VAL A 393 -0.93 7.80 25.01
N PRO A 394 -0.85 8.65 23.96
CA PRO A 394 0.33 8.69 23.10
C PRO A 394 1.57 9.10 23.87
N GLN A 395 2.74 8.78 23.34
CA GLN A 395 4.02 9.21 23.86
C GLN A 395 4.69 10.19 22.89
N THR A 396 5.58 11.03 23.39
CA THR A 396 6.52 11.80 22.57
C THR A 396 7.64 10.89 22.04
N SER A 397 8.44 11.38 21.09
CA SER A 397 9.53 10.61 20.48
C SER A 397 10.61 10.16 21.47
N ASP A 398 10.72 10.82 22.63
CA ASP A 398 11.57 10.43 23.76
C ASP A 398 10.87 9.46 24.75
N LYS A 399 9.76 8.83 24.31
CA LYS A 399 8.96 7.82 25.03
C LYS A 399 8.29 8.32 26.31
N LYS A 400 8.12 9.64 26.49
CA LYS A 400 7.37 10.20 27.62
C LYS A 400 5.87 10.27 27.31
N PRO A 401 4.97 9.98 28.26
CA PRO A 401 3.53 10.15 28.05
C PRO A 401 3.19 11.59 27.62
N TYR A 402 2.26 11.73 26.68
CA TYR A 402 1.72 12.99 26.18
C TYR A 402 0.24 13.15 26.57
N PRO A 403 -0.06 13.45 27.85
CA PRO A 403 -1.43 13.43 28.39
C PRO A 403 -2.31 14.58 27.87
N LYS A 404 -1.77 15.50 27.07
CA LYS A 404 -2.56 16.53 26.39
C LYS A 404 -3.49 15.92 25.35
N VAL A 405 -3.18 14.74 24.85
CA VAL A 405 -4.04 13.96 23.96
C VAL A 405 -4.38 12.66 24.67
N THR A 406 -5.65 12.26 24.68
CA THR A 406 -6.06 10.96 25.24
C THR A 406 -7.17 10.36 24.40
N ILE A 407 -7.06 9.05 24.15
CA ILE A 407 -8.08 8.24 23.51
C ILE A 407 -8.67 7.38 24.62
N LYS A 408 -9.94 7.57 24.97
CA LYS A 408 -10.58 6.91 26.10
C LYS A 408 -11.94 6.35 25.73
N ASN A 409 -12.54 5.58 26.63
CA ASN A 409 -13.82 4.90 26.40
C ASN A 409 -13.79 4.04 25.12
N ILE A 410 -12.62 3.48 24.79
CA ILE A 410 -12.48 2.64 23.59
C ILE A 410 -13.35 1.40 23.80
N ALA A 411 -14.31 1.19 22.92
CA ALA A 411 -15.27 0.11 22.99
C ALA A 411 -15.62 -0.41 21.59
N GLU A 412 -15.84 -1.72 21.48
CA GLU A 412 -16.38 -2.32 20.26
C GLU A 412 -17.92 -2.30 20.32
N ASN A 413 -18.56 -1.69 19.33
CA ASN A 413 -20.00 -1.67 19.12
C ASN A 413 -20.32 -2.40 17.81
N GLY A 414 -20.68 -3.68 17.93
CA GLY A 414 -20.74 -4.58 16.78
C GLY A 414 -19.34 -4.79 16.20
N LYS A 415 -19.14 -4.42 14.92
CA LYS A 415 -17.83 -4.45 14.25
C LYS A 415 -17.13 -3.09 14.27
N ASN A 416 -17.77 -2.04 14.75
CA ASN A 416 -17.17 -0.72 14.80
C ASN A 416 -16.45 -0.53 16.12
N VAL A 417 -15.34 0.21 16.09
CA VAL A 417 -14.74 0.74 17.31
C VAL A 417 -15.30 2.14 17.53
N THR A 418 -15.67 2.41 18.77
CA THR A 418 -16.01 3.75 19.26
C THR A 418 -14.96 4.17 20.27
N PHE A 419 -14.61 5.45 20.28
CA PHE A 419 -13.71 6.02 21.28
C PHE A 419 -13.97 7.51 21.43
N ARG A 420 -13.60 8.06 22.58
CA ARG A 420 -13.55 9.50 22.80
C ARG A 420 -12.14 10.01 22.62
N TYR A 421 -11.97 11.00 21.77
CA TYR A 421 -10.75 11.77 21.60
C TYR A 421 -10.86 13.05 22.43
N ASP A 422 -9.94 13.23 23.37
CA ASP A 422 -9.78 14.49 24.11
C ASP A 422 -8.44 15.13 23.74
N ASP A 423 -8.51 16.42 23.39
CA ASP A 423 -7.34 17.23 23.07
C ASP A 423 -7.32 18.51 23.91
N ALA A 424 -6.41 18.55 24.88
CA ALA A 424 -6.13 19.69 25.74
C ALA A 424 -4.94 20.53 25.23
N THR A 425 -4.50 20.33 23.98
CA THR A 425 -3.41 21.14 23.39
C THR A 425 -3.82 22.59 23.15
N GLY A 426 -5.12 22.92 23.21
CA GLY A 426 -5.63 24.25 22.88
C GLY A 426 -5.62 24.53 21.37
N ILE A 427 -5.39 23.49 20.55
CA ILE A 427 -5.42 23.55 19.10
C ILE A 427 -6.89 23.49 18.68
N SER A 428 -7.47 24.65 18.42
CA SER A 428 -8.77 24.75 17.72
C SER A 428 -8.62 24.17 16.31
N GLU A 429 -9.69 23.55 15.79
CA GLU A 429 -9.84 23.10 14.40
C GLU A 429 -9.02 23.98 13.45
N THR A 430 -7.82 23.52 13.14
CA THR A 430 -7.07 24.09 12.04
C THR A 430 -7.53 23.25 10.87
N ILE A 431 -8.63 23.66 10.25
CA ILE A 431 -8.98 23.21 8.89
C ILE A 431 -7.90 23.81 7.98
N THR A 432 -6.70 23.28 8.07
CA THR A 432 -5.70 23.37 7.04
C THR A 432 -5.87 22.09 6.24
N ASP A 433 -6.76 22.15 5.26
CA ASP A 433 -6.58 21.33 4.05
C ASP A 433 -5.24 21.78 3.45
N SER A 434 -4.17 21.14 3.92
CA SER A 434 -2.78 21.45 3.60
C SER A 434 -2.37 20.69 2.34
N GLU A 435 -3.07 20.91 1.23
CA GLU A 435 -2.49 20.64 -0.10
C GLU A 435 -1.80 21.92 -0.60
N ALA A 436 -0.47 21.97 -0.42
CA ALA A 436 0.37 23.12 -0.71
C ALA A 436 0.34 23.56 -2.19
N ASN A 437 -0.33 24.70 -2.43
CA ASN A 437 0.07 25.88 -3.21
C ASN A 437 0.91 25.69 -4.50
N ALA A 438 0.23 25.24 -5.55
CA ALA A 438 0.16 25.96 -6.83
C ALA A 438 -1.13 25.54 -7.56
N GLY A 439 -2.09 26.44 -7.75
CA GLY A 439 -3.28 26.17 -8.58
C GLY A 439 -4.57 25.73 -7.87
N GLN A 440 -4.82 26.09 -6.61
CA GLN A 440 -6.13 25.83 -5.98
C GLN A 440 -7.12 26.99 -6.10
N LEU A 441 -8.34 26.63 -6.46
CA LEU A 441 -9.54 27.47 -6.43
C LEU A 441 -10.06 27.51 -4.99
N THR A 442 -10.52 28.67 -4.52
CA THR A 442 -11.10 28.76 -3.16
C THR A 442 -12.60 28.51 -3.24
N VAL A 443 -13.12 27.64 -2.38
CA VAL A 443 -14.54 27.29 -2.36
C VAL A 443 -15.05 27.27 -0.91
N ALA A 444 -16.33 27.59 -0.72
CA ALA A 444 -17.04 27.51 0.55
C ALA A 444 -18.35 26.73 0.35
N VAL A 445 -18.67 25.83 1.28
CA VAL A 445 -19.98 25.16 1.32
C VAL A 445 -20.85 25.94 2.29
N ASN A 446 -21.98 26.45 1.81
CA ASN A 446 -22.93 27.22 2.60
C ASN A 446 -23.84 26.28 3.42
N ASN A 447 -24.56 26.82 4.41
CA ASN A 447 -25.47 26.05 5.28
C ASN A 447 -26.63 25.36 4.51
N ASP A 448 -27.01 25.89 3.35
CA ASP A 448 -28.02 25.29 2.46
C ASP A 448 -27.42 24.24 1.51
N MET A 449 -26.12 23.97 1.65
CA MET A 449 -25.30 23.06 0.83
C MET A 449 -25.07 23.53 -0.60
N SER A 450 -25.28 24.81 -0.89
CA SER A 450 -24.74 25.44 -2.10
C SER A 450 -23.24 25.67 -1.95
N VAL A 451 -22.51 25.69 -3.07
CA VAL A 451 -21.06 25.90 -3.12
C VAL A 451 -20.76 27.27 -3.69
N THR A 452 -20.06 28.10 -2.92
CA THR A 452 -19.54 29.39 -3.37
C THR A 452 -18.08 29.26 -3.77
N VAL A 453 -17.79 29.44 -5.05
CA VAL A 453 -16.43 29.60 -5.58
C VAL A 453 -15.98 31.04 -5.39
N ILE A 454 -14.90 31.27 -4.66
CA ILE A 454 -14.33 32.59 -4.39
C ILE A 454 -13.25 32.92 -5.43
N LEU A 455 -13.40 34.07 -6.10
CA LEU A 455 -12.52 34.57 -7.14
C LEU A 455 -11.60 35.63 -6.53
N LYS A 456 -10.39 35.22 -6.15
CA LYS A 456 -9.50 36.00 -5.28
C LYS A 456 -8.84 37.19 -5.98
N ASP A 457 -8.68 37.13 -7.30
CA ASP A 457 -8.09 38.20 -8.11
C ASP A 457 -8.90 38.47 -9.40
N ILE A 458 -8.57 39.59 -10.06
CA ILE A 458 -9.27 40.03 -11.27
C ILE A 458 -9.09 39.06 -12.46
N ASN A 459 -8.01 38.27 -12.47
CA ASN A 459 -7.80 37.28 -13.51
C ASN A 459 -8.73 36.09 -13.33
N ASP A 460 -8.95 35.64 -12.09
CA ASP A 460 -9.94 34.60 -11.76
C ASP A 460 -11.36 35.04 -12.14
N ALA A 461 -11.71 36.29 -11.82
CA ALA A 461 -12.97 36.90 -12.23
C ALA A 461 -13.15 36.89 -13.76
N ASN A 462 -12.11 37.28 -14.50
CA ASN A 462 -12.13 37.29 -15.95
C ASN A 462 -12.18 35.88 -16.56
N ILE A 463 -11.46 34.90 -16.00
CA ILE A 463 -11.51 33.50 -16.44
C ILE A 463 -12.90 32.91 -16.17
N ALA A 464 -13.47 33.14 -14.98
CA ALA A 464 -14.82 32.68 -14.64
C ALA A 464 -15.90 33.31 -15.53
N ALA A 465 -15.71 34.57 -15.96
CA ALA A 465 -16.63 35.26 -16.85
C ALA A 465 -16.52 34.79 -18.32
N THR A 466 -15.30 34.56 -18.79
CA THR A 466 -15.02 34.22 -20.19
C THR A 466 -15.10 32.71 -20.47
N ALA A 467 -14.40 31.90 -19.67
CA ALA A 467 -14.29 30.45 -19.85
C ALA A 467 -15.34 29.67 -19.03
N GLY A 468 -15.63 30.14 -17.81
CA GLY A 468 -16.57 29.52 -16.88
C GLY A 468 -15.91 28.75 -15.74
N VAL A 469 -16.72 28.46 -14.72
CA VAL A 469 -16.48 27.51 -13.63
C VAL A 469 -17.09 26.17 -14.03
N PHE A 470 -16.31 25.09 -13.99
CA PHE A 470 -16.77 23.75 -14.37
C PHE A 470 -16.75 22.83 -13.15
N VAL A 471 -17.75 21.97 -13.03
CA VAL A 471 -17.86 20.97 -11.97
C VAL A 471 -17.86 19.59 -12.59
N TYR A 472 -17.00 18.71 -12.10
CA TYR A 472 -16.89 17.32 -12.52
C TYR A 472 -17.16 16.41 -11.33
N SER A 473 -17.63 15.20 -11.56
CA SER A 473 -17.64 14.13 -10.56
C SER A 473 -16.23 13.55 -10.40
N VAL A 474 -16.00 12.78 -9.33
CA VAL A 474 -14.68 12.17 -9.03
C VAL A 474 -14.18 11.18 -10.08
N ASP A 475 -15.09 10.60 -10.86
CA ASP A 475 -14.80 9.73 -12.00
C ASP A 475 -14.56 10.52 -13.31
N GLY A 476 -14.60 11.85 -13.27
CA GLY A 476 -14.19 12.74 -14.36
C GLY A 476 -15.31 13.21 -15.29
N HIS A 477 -16.57 12.84 -15.05
CA HIS A 477 -17.70 13.32 -15.86
C HIS A 477 -18.04 14.77 -15.56
N LEU A 478 -18.33 15.57 -16.59
CA LEU A 478 -18.80 16.95 -16.41
C LEU A 478 -20.22 16.97 -15.86
N VAL A 479 -20.40 17.57 -14.68
CA VAL A 479 -21.67 17.68 -13.96
C VAL A 479 -22.35 19.02 -14.23
N GLY A 480 -21.59 20.11 -14.36
CA GLY A 480 -22.18 21.44 -14.58
C GLY A 480 -21.20 22.52 -14.98
N LYS A 481 -21.72 23.61 -15.55
CA LYS A 481 -20.95 24.79 -15.97
C LYS A 481 -21.65 26.08 -15.54
N TYR A 482 -20.92 26.95 -14.87
CA TYR A 482 -21.40 28.20 -14.27
C TYR A 482 -20.56 29.37 -14.77
N LYS A 483 -21.17 30.55 -14.95
CA LYS A 483 -20.46 31.76 -15.40
C LYS A 483 -20.57 32.86 -14.37
N ALA A 484 -19.47 33.57 -14.16
CA ALA A 484 -19.45 34.80 -13.39
C ALA A 484 -19.85 36.00 -14.28
N THR A 485 -20.39 37.07 -13.68
CA THR A 485 -20.38 38.38 -14.33
C THR A 485 -18.94 38.94 -14.32
N PRO A 486 -18.51 39.70 -15.34
CA PRO A 486 -17.20 40.35 -15.33
C PRO A 486 -17.00 41.17 -14.04
N GLY A 487 -15.87 40.95 -13.35
CA GLY A 487 -15.55 41.61 -12.07
C GLY A 487 -16.24 41.03 -10.83
N ALA A 488 -16.99 39.92 -10.93
CA ALA A 488 -17.54 39.24 -9.75
C ALA A 488 -16.43 38.72 -8.83
N THR A 489 -16.72 38.70 -7.52
CA THR A 489 -15.82 38.17 -6.49
C THR A 489 -16.11 36.71 -6.15
N SER A 490 -17.21 36.14 -6.65
CA SER A 490 -17.57 34.74 -6.46
C SER A 490 -18.58 34.21 -7.50
N VAL A 491 -18.77 32.89 -7.53
CA VAL A 491 -19.84 32.17 -8.26
C VAL A 491 -20.48 31.15 -7.32
N THR A 492 -21.81 31.11 -7.23
CA THR A 492 -22.53 30.13 -6.40
C THR A 492 -23.16 29.03 -7.26
N ILE A 493 -23.04 27.79 -6.78
CA ILE A 493 -23.51 26.56 -7.41
C ILE A 493 -24.54 25.93 -6.45
N GLY A 494 -25.79 25.77 -6.88
CA GLY A 494 -26.91 25.42 -5.98
C GLY A 494 -27.57 24.07 -6.25
N ASP A 495 -27.16 23.37 -7.30
CA ASP A 495 -27.88 22.27 -7.93
C ASP A 495 -27.09 20.94 -7.92
N LEU A 496 -26.05 20.85 -7.10
CA LEU A 496 -25.27 19.62 -6.93
C LEU A 496 -25.97 18.62 -6.01
N GLN A 497 -25.85 17.35 -6.34
CA GLN A 497 -26.37 16.26 -5.51
C GLN A 497 -25.59 16.15 -4.21
N LYS A 498 -26.33 16.02 -3.10
CA LYS A 498 -25.86 15.84 -1.73
C LYS A 498 -25.30 14.43 -1.50
N GLY A 499 -24.30 14.27 -0.65
CA GLY A 499 -23.60 13.02 -0.37
C GLY A 499 -22.57 12.61 -1.43
N ALA A 500 -22.16 13.53 -2.30
CA ALA A 500 -21.29 13.25 -3.45
C ALA A 500 -20.06 14.15 -3.47
N THR A 501 -19.00 13.66 -4.11
CA THR A 501 -17.73 14.39 -4.25
C THR A 501 -17.57 14.93 -5.66
N TYR A 502 -17.13 16.18 -5.77
CA TYR A 502 -16.92 16.87 -7.04
C TYR A 502 -15.55 17.55 -7.12
N ILE A 503 -15.14 17.86 -8.35
CA ILE A 503 -13.98 18.67 -8.69
C ILE A 503 -14.48 19.94 -9.39
N VAL A 504 -14.24 21.09 -8.80
CA VAL A 504 -14.57 22.41 -9.36
C VAL A 504 -13.32 23.01 -9.99
N THR A 505 -13.42 23.61 -11.18
CA THR A 505 -12.27 24.17 -11.91
C THR A 505 -12.58 25.52 -12.54
N LEU A 506 -11.56 26.37 -12.72
CA LEU A 506 -11.61 27.60 -13.53
C LEU A 506 -11.00 27.39 -14.91
N GLY A 507 -11.78 27.64 -15.97
CA GLY A 507 -11.36 27.37 -17.35
C GLY A 507 -11.43 25.88 -17.70
N GLY A 508 -11.75 25.57 -18.96
CA GLY A 508 -11.96 24.18 -19.39
C GLY A 508 -10.71 23.30 -19.22
N ASN A 509 -10.93 21.99 -19.01
CA ASN A 509 -9.92 20.93 -18.88
C ASN A 509 -8.97 21.02 -17.67
N GLY A 510 -9.31 21.78 -16.62
CA GLY A 510 -8.61 21.72 -15.32
C GLY A 510 -7.16 22.22 -15.32
N LYS A 511 -6.72 22.91 -16.38
CA LYS A 511 -5.31 23.29 -16.59
C LYS A 511 -4.85 24.53 -15.79
N ASN A 512 -5.75 25.20 -15.04
CA ASN A 512 -5.44 26.45 -14.34
C ASN A 512 -5.57 26.36 -12.81
N LYS A 513 -6.81 26.32 -12.30
CA LYS A 513 -7.13 26.26 -10.86
C LYS A 513 -8.26 25.29 -10.58
N PHE A 514 -8.19 24.50 -9.51
CA PHE A 514 -9.26 23.57 -9.12
C PHE A 514 -9.45 23.42 -7.60
N ALA A 515 -10.60 22.88 -7.19
CA ALA A 515 -10.93 22.53 -5.81
C ALA A 515 -11.72 21.24 -5.78
N LYS A 516 -11.44 20.35 -4.83
CA LYS A 516 -12.29 19.19 -4.56
C LYS A 516 -13.29 19.57 -3.47
N ILE A 517 -14.56 19.21 -3.65
CA ILE A 517 -15.62 19.45 -2.68
C ILE A 517 -16.34 18.15 -2.37
N VAL A 518 -16.76 18.00 -1.12
CA VAL A 518 -17.69 16.95 -0.69
C VAL A 518 -18.95 17.66 -0.23
N LEU A 519 -20.08 17.34 -0.85
CA LEU A 519 -21.41 17.87 -0.51
C LEU A 519 -22.26 16.81 0.15
#